data_AF-A0A967X5E5-F1
#
_entry.id   AF-A0A967X5E5-F1
#
_cell.length_a   1.000
_cell.length_b   1.000
_cell.length_c   1.000
_cell.angle_alpha   90.00
_cell.angle_beta   90.00
_cell.angle_gamma   90.00
#
_symmetry.space_group_name_H-M   'P 1'
#
loop_
_entity.id
_entity.type
_entity.pdbx_description
1 polymer ?
#
loop_
_entity_poly.entity_id
_entity_poly.type
_entity_poly.pdbx_seq_one_letter_code
_entity_poly.pdbx_strand_id
1 'polypeptide(L)' 'NFKGADQQKPVRALSGGERNRVHLARMLKSGANVLLLDEPTNDLDVDTLRALEDALLSFAG' A
#
# COMPACT_ATOMS: atom_id res chain seq x y z
N ASN A 1 -10.98 -1.50 -0.65
CA ASN A 1 -11.65 -0.20 -0.42
C ASN A 1 -12.03 -0.04 1.05
N PHE A 2 -11.21 0.67 1.84
CA PHE A 2 -11.53 1.02 3.23
C PHE A 2 -12.66 2.06 3.24
N LYS A 3 -13.87 1.71 3.68
CA LYS A 3 -15.03 2.63 3.76
C LYS A 3 -15.50 2.74 5.22
N GLY A 4 -15.91 3.94 5.63
CA GLY A 4 -16.55 4.17 6.94
C GLY A 4 -15.60 4.01 8.14
N ALA A 5 -16.06 3.32 9.18
CA ALA A 5 -15.34 3.14 10.46
C ALA A 5 -13.97 2.46 10.31
N ASP A 6 -13.74 1.73 9.21
CA ASP A 6 -12.46 1.07 8.94
C ASP A 6 -11.32 2.06 8.64
N GLN A 7 -11.61 3.28 8.19
CA GLN A 7 -10.58 4.33 8.01
C GLN A 7 -10.07 4.89 9.34
N GLN A 8 -10.88 4.78 10.40
CA GLN A 8 -10.56 5.24 11.75
C GLN A 8 -9.93 4.13 12.60
N LYS A 9 -9.80 2.91 12.07
CA LYS A 9 -9.14 1.82 12.78
C LYS A 9 -7.68 2.19 13.03
N PRO A 10 -7.19 2.08 14.28
CA PRO A 10 -5.80 2.36 14.56
C PRO A 10 -4.93 1.35 13.82
N VAL A 11 -3.80 1.80 13.23
CA VAL A 11 -2.92 0.96 12.39
C VAL A 11 -2.52 -0.36 13.06
N ARG A 12 -2.42 -0.37 14.40
CA ARG A 12 -2.16 -1.57 15.21
C ARG A 12 -3.23 -2.67 15.10
N ALA A 13 -4.46 -2.31 14.74
CA ALA A 13 -5.61 -3.20 14.60
C ALA A 13 -5.85 -3.66 13.15
N LEU A 14 -5.03 -3.19 12.20
CA LEU A 14 -5.04 -3.66 10.83
C LEU A 14 -4.33 -5.02 10.73
N SER A 15 -4.89 -5.91 9.92
CA SER A 15 -4.21 -7.14 9.48
C SER A 15 -2.91 -6.81 8.73
N GLY A 16 -2.03 -7.81 8.56
CA GLY A 16 -0.76 -7.64 7.85
C GLY A 16 -0.93 -7.03 6.46
N GLY A 17 -1.86 -7.58 5.66
CA GLY A 17 -2.17 -7.07 4.31
C GLY A 17 -2.78 -5.65 4.32
N GLU A 18 -3.64 -5.34 5.29
CA GLU A 18 -4.19 -3.98 5.43
C GLU A 18 -3.11 -2.96 5.80
N ARG A 19 -2.19 -3.32 6.69
CA ARG A 19 -1.06 -2.48 7.07
C ARG A 19 -0.11 -2.24 5.90
N ASN A 20 0.16 -3.29 5.11
CA ASN A 20 0.99 -3.15 3.91
C ASN A 20 0.36 -2.22 2.88
N ARG A 21 -0.96 -2.35 2.63
CA ARG A 21 -1.70 -1.44 1.74
C ARG A 21 -1.65 0.02 2.21
N VAL A 22 -1.76 0.28 3.51
CA VAL A 22 -1.64 1.64 4.07
C VAL A 22 -0.20 2.16 3.96
N HIS A 23 0.80 1.31 4.17
CA HIS A 23 2.22 1.69 4.03
C HIS A 23 2.53 2.10 2.59
N LEU A 24 2.13 1.29 1.63
CA LEU A 24 2.29 1.57 0.20
C LEU A 24 1.57 2.87 -0.21
N ALA A 25 0.31 3.05 0.21
CA ALA A 25 -0.45 4.27 -0.06
C ALA A 25 0.23 5.52 0.53
N ARG A 26 0.88 5.41 1.70
CA ARG A 26 1.68 6.51 2.28
C ARG A 26 2.95 6.80 1.49
N MET A 27 3.66 5.77 1.02
CA MET A 27 4.87 5.95 0.21
C MET A 27 4.54 6.71 -1.08
N LEU A 28 3.51 6.28 -1.80
CA LEU A 28 3.08 6.89 -3.06
C LEU A 28 2.54 8.32 -2.89
N LYS A 29 1.83 8.59 -1.78
CA LYS A 29 1.34 9.95 -1.47
C LYS A 29 2.46 10.95 -1.21
N SER A 30 3.65 10.50 -0.83
CA SER A 30 4.75 11.41 -0.43
C SER A 30 5.41 12.15 -1.61
N GLY A 31 4.97 11.93 -2.86
CA GLY A 31 5.51 12.64 -4.02
C GLY A 31 7.01 12.38 -4.20
N ALA A 32 7.44 11.15 -3.94
CA ALA A 32 8.81 10.75 -4.22
C ALA A 32 9.01 10.67 -5.74
N ASN A 33 10.15 11.12 -6.23
CA ASN A 33 10.50 11.01 -7.66
C ASN A 33 11.21 9.66 -7.94
N VAL A 34 11.65 8.99 -6.87
CA VAL A 34 12.40 7.74 -6.89
C VAL A 34 11.86 6.85 -5.79
N LEU A 35 11.48 5.62 -6.16
CA LEU A 35 10.98 4.60 -5.24
C LEU A 35 11.99 3.45 -5.20
N LEU A 36 12.59 3.20 -4.03
CA LEU A 36 13.43 2.02 -3.79
C LEU A 36 12.60 0.98 -3.05
N LEU A 37 12.39 -0.16 -3.69
CA LEU A 37 11.63 -1.28 -3.16
C LEU A 37 12.54 -2.51 -3.07
N ASP A 38 12.82 -2.95 -1.85
CA ASP A 38 13.55 -4.20 -1.61
C ASP A 38 12.52 -5.30 -1.31
N GLU A 39 12.45 -6.32 -2.19
CA GLU A 39 11.50 -7.43 -2.13
C GLU A 39 10.02 -7.04 -1.85
N PRO A 40 9.43 -6.07 -2.59
CA PRO A 40 8.11 -5.52 -2.27
C PRO A 40 6.94 -6.50 -2.47
N THR A 41 7.19 -7.62 -3.14
CA THR A 41 6.22 -8.67 -3.42
C THR A 41 6.18 -9.75 -2.36
N ASN A 42 7.13 -9.75 -1.43
CA ASN A 42 7.22 -10.77 -0.40
C ASN A 42 6.03 -10.68 0.57
N ASP A 43 5.50 -11.83 0.96
CA ASP A 43 4.35 -11.98 1.87
C ASP A 43 3.06 -11.24 1.42
N LEU A 44 2.97 -10.84 0.15
CA LEU A 44 1.76 -10.22 -0.42
C LEU A 44 0.81 -11.26 -0.98
N ASP A 45 -0.48 -11.09 -0.65
CA ASP A 45 -1.55 -11.78 -1.36
C ASP A 45 -1.71 -11.22 -2.79
N VAL A 46 -2.37 -12.00 -3.65
CA VAL A 46 -2.56 -11.67 -5.08
C VAL A 46 -3.29 -10.33 -5.27
N ASP A 47 -4.24 -10.01 -4.40
CA ASP A 47 -4.99 -8.76 -4.47
C ASP A 47 -4.13 -7.54 -4.11
N THR A 48 -3.22 -7.70 -3.15
CA THR A 48 -2.27 -6.66 -2.73
C THR A 48 -1.15 -6.48 -3.75
N LEU A 49 -0.73 -7.54 -4.42
CA LEU A 49 0.19 -7.48 -5.56
C LEU A 49 -0.40 -6.65 -6.71
N ARG A 50 -1.66 -6.90 -7.09
CA ARG A 50 -2.34 -6.12 -8.14
C ARG A 50 -2.49 -4.65 -7.74
N ALA A 51 -2.85 -4.39 -6.48
CA ALA A 51 -2.92 -3.03 -5.97
C ALA A 51 -1.56 -2.32 -6.00
N LEU A 52 -0.45 -3.05 -5.76
CA LEU A 52 0.91 -2.52 -5.90
C LEU A 52 1.25 -2.22 -7.36
N GLU A 53 0.94 -3.13 -8.27
CA GLU A 53 1.16 -2.97 -9.71
C GLU A 53 0.40 -1.75 -10.27
N ASP A 54 -0.91 -1.63 -10.00
CA ASP A 54 -1.73 -0.49 -10.41
C ASP A 54 -1.19 0.84 -9.85
N ALA A 55 -0.69 0.80 -8.60
CA ALA A 55 -0.18 1.97 -7.93
C ALA A 55 1.21 2.38 -8.45
N LEU A 56 2.04 1.43 -8.89
CA LEU A 56 3.29 1.70 -9.60
C LEU A 56 3.05 2.22 -11.02
N LEU A 57 2.06 1.68 -11.73
CA LEU A 57 1.68 2.17 -13.06
C LEU A 57 1.12 3.59 -13.03
N SER A 58 0.44 3.97 -11.95
CA SER A 58 -0.08 5.33 -11.74
C SER A 58 0.92 6.27 -11.08
N PHE A 59 2.07 5.78 -10.64
CA PHE A 59 3.14 6.60 -10.08
C PHE A 59 3.83 7.37 -11.22
N ALA A 60 3.32 8.57 -11.48
CA ALA A 60 4.01 9.56 -12.28
C ALA A 60 5.16 10.13 -11.44
N GLY A 61 6.40 9.76 -11.80
CA GLY A 61 7.61 10.36 -11.23
C GLY A 61 7.67 11.87 -11.46
#